data_AF-A0A0Q6BRA3-F1
#
_entry.id   AF-A0A0Q6BRA3-F1
#
_cell.length_a   1.000
_cell.length_b   1.000
_cell.length_c   1.000
_cell.angle_alpha   90.00
_cell.angle_beta   90.00
_cell.angle_gamma   90.00
#
_symmetry.space_group_name_H-M   'P 1'
#
loop_
_entity.id
_entity.type
_entity.pdbx_description
1 polymer ?
#
loop_
_entity_poly.entity_id
_entity_poly.type
_entity_poly.pdbx_seq_one_letter_code
_entity_poly.pdbx_strand_id
1 'polypeptide(L)' 'MKRQTVVGKTMLAGKTACKVLYHKSSDTVEVEVGGTTLKFEADSFIVINEMLRKAAARIVMQTEIEMSI' A
#
# COMPACT_ATOMS: atom_id res chain seq x y z
N MET A 1 -21.52 -0.74 -15.12
CA MET A 1 -20.57 -1.56 -14.34
C MET A 1 -19.44 -0.66 -13.88
N LYS A 2 -19.26 -0.44 -12.57
CA LYS A 2 -18.13 0.33 -12.04
C LYS A 2 -16.84 -0.44 -12.38
N ARG A 3 -16.02 0.10 -13.28
CA ARG A 3 -14.74 -0.51 -13.67
C ARG A 3 -13.73 -0.25 -12.56
N GLN A 4 -13.58 -1.23 -11.68
CA GLN A 4 -12.47 -1.28 -10.74
C GLN A 4 -11.31 -2.04 -11.38
N THR A 5 -10.09 -1.53 -11.23
CA THR A 5 -8.88 -2.15 -11.78
C THR A 5 -7.93 -2.46 -10.64
N VAL A 6 -7.41 -3.70 -10.61
CA VAL A 6 -6.30 -4.05 -9.69
C VAL A 6 -5.04 -3.40 -10.24
N VAL A 7 -4.49 -2.43 -9.50
CA VAL A 7 -3.27 -1.70 -9.89
C VAL A 7 -2.03 -2.18 -9.14
N GLY A 8 -2.21 -2.93 -8.06
CA GLY A 8 -1.13 -3.56 -7.31
C GLY A 8 -1.63 -4.77 -6.54
N LYS A 9 -0.78 -5.79 -6.41
CA LYS A 9 -1.05 -6.97 -5.59
C LYS A 9 0.25 -7.54 -5.07
N THR A 10 0.27 -7.92 -3.81
CA THR A 10 1.39 -8.62 -3.19
C THR A 10 0.91 -9.54 -2.07
N MET A 11 1.81 -10.40 -1.57
CA MET A 11 1.60 -11.17 -0.35
C MET A 11 2.48 -10.57 0.74
N LEU A 12 1.87 -10.18 1.85
CA LEU A 12 2.58 -9.70 3.03
C LEU A 12 3.17 -10.88 3.82
N ALA A 13 4.08 -10.55 4.74
CA ALA A 13 4.53 -11.50 5.76
C ALA A 13 3.32 -12.13 6.47
N GLY A 14 3.38 -13.44 6.72
CA GLY A 14 2.23 -14.19 7.27
C GLY A 14 1.20 -14.65 6.23
N LYS A 15 1.50 -14.56 4.93
CA LYS A 15 0.63 -15.02 3.81
C LYS A 15 -0.70 -14.25 3.70
N THR A 16 -0.74 -13.03 4.22
CA THR A 16 -1.90 -12.14 4.05
C THR A 16 -1.85 -11.48 2.68
N ALA A 17 -2.90 -11.66 1.88
CA ALA A 17 -3.00 -11.00 0.59
C ALA A 17 -3.22 -9.49 0.77
N CYS A 18 -2.47 -8.69 0.01
CA CYS A 18 -2.64 -7.25 -0.12
C CYS A 18 -2.96 -6.89 -1.57
N LYS A 19 -3.97 -6.06 -1.79
CA LYS A 19 -4.35 -5.58 -3.13
C LYS A 19 -4.62 -4.09 -3.08
N VAL A 20 -4.30 -3.42 -4.18
CA VAL A 20 -4.64 -2.02 -4.43
C VAL A 20 -5.58 -1.97 -5.63
N LEU A 21 -6.76 -1.41 -5.40
CA LEU A 21 -7.84 -1.28 -6.37
C LEU A 21 -8.02 0.20 -6.71
N TYR A 22 -8.06 0.54 -7.99
CA TYR A 22 -8.41 1.88 -8.46
C TYR A 22 -9.82 1.88 -9.04
N HIS A 23 -10.65 2.80 -8.55
CA HIS A 23 -12.04 2.97 -8.95
C HIS A 23 -12.18 4.23 -9.81
N LYS A 24 -12.00 4.08 -11.13
CA LYS A 24 -12.02 5.22 -12.07
C LYS A 24 -13.28 6.09 -12.00
N SER A 25 -14.44 5.50 -11.66
CA SER A 25 -15.70 6.25 -11.61
C SER A 25 -15.81 7.20 -10.42
N SER A 26 -15.12 6.91 -9.32
CA SER A 26 -15.13 7.73 -8.10
C SER A 26 -13.78 8.38 -7.83
N ASP A 27 -12.78 8.10 -8.66
CA ASP A 27 -11.39 8.52 -8.48
C ASP A 27 -10.82 8.17 -7.10
N THR A 28 -11.17 6.99 -6.60
CA THR A 28 -10.74 6.50 -5.30
C THR A 28 -9.85 5.28 -5.42
N VAL A 29 -8.94 5.13 -4.46
CA VAL A 29 -8.09 3.95 -4.28
C VAL A 29 -8.51 3.20 -3.03
N GLU A 30 -8.63 1.88 -3.13
CA GLU A 30 -8.87 0.99 -2.00
C GLU A 30 -7.67 0.05 -1.80
N VAL A 31 -7.17 -0.02 -0.57
CA VAL A 31 -6.13 -0.95 -0.16
C VAL A 31 -6.78 -2.03 0.71
N GLU A 32 -6.82 -3.26 0.20
CA GLU A 32 -7.34 -4.43 0.90
C GLU A 32 -6.20 -5.23 1.53
N VAL A 33 -6.26 -5.47 2.84
CA VAL A 33 -5.31 -6.31 3.58
C VAL A 33 -6.07 -7.25 4.51
N GLY A 34 -6.03 -8.55 4.24
CA GLY A 34 -6.55 -9.56 5.16
C GLY A 34 -8.04 -9.41 5.53
N GLY A 35 -8.85 -8.80 4.65
CA GLY A 35 -10.27 -8.51 4.90
C GLY A 35 -10.56 -7.10 5.42
N THR A 36 -9.53 -6.33 5.76
CA THR A 36 -9.64 -4.90 6.08
C THR A 36 -9.44 -4.07 4.82
N THR A 37 -10.27 -3.04 4.62
CA THR A 37 -10.14 -2.11 3.49
C THR A 37 -9.91 -0.69 3.97
N LEU A 38 -8.87 -0.05 3.47
CA LEU A 38 -8.65 1.40 3.60
C LEU A 38 -9.02 2.06 2.29
N LYS A 39 -9.77 3.17 2.34
CA LYS A 39 -10.21 3.91 1.16
C LYS A 39 -9.66 5.33 1.19
N PHE A 40 -9.18 5.78 0.05
CA PHE A 40 -8.58 7.09 -0.15
C PHE A 40 -9.08 7.72 -1.45
N GLU A 41 -9.09 9.05 -1.52
CA GLU A 41 -9.05 9.75 -2.81
C GLU A 41 -7.71 9.47 -3.51
N ALA A 42 -7.69 9.42 -4.84
CA ALA A 42 -6.49 9.04 -5.60
C ALA A 42 -5.28 9.93 -5.29
N ASP A 43 -5.47 11.26 -5.25
CA ASP A 43 -4.41 12.22 -4.92
C ASP A 43 -3.87 12.01 -3.50
N SER A 44 -4.76 11.74 -2.55
CA SER A 44 -4.37 11.46 -1.16
C SER A 44 -3.56 10.17 -1.05
N PHE A 45 -3.94 9.14 -1.82
CA PHE A 45 -3.21 7.87 -1.86
C PHE A 45 -1.78 8.04 -2.38
N ILE A 46 -1.57 8.86 -3.41
CA ILE A 46 -0.23 9.11 -3.98
C ILE A 46 0.71 9.68 -2.90
N VAL A 47 0.25 10.68 -2.16
CA VAL A 47 1.03 11.31 -1.08
C VAL A 47 1.35 10.30 0.03
N ILE A 48 0.34 9.58 0.51
CA ILE A 48 0.52 8.59 1.58
C ILE A 48 1.44 7.46 1.14
N ASN A 49 1.30 6.95 -0.09
CA ASN A 49 2.14 5.88 -0.61
C ASN A 49 3.62 6.29 -0.64
N GLU A 50 3.94 7.50 -1.10
CA GLU A 50 5.33 7.97 -1.10
C GLU A 50 5.86 8.21 0.33
N MET A 51 5.03 8.72 1.24
CA MET A 51 5.40 8.85 2.65
C MET A 51 5.72 7.50 3.29
N LEU A 52 4.87 6.49 3.07
CA LEU A 52 5.09 5.13 3.56
C LEU A 52 6.33 4.50 2.95
N ARG A 53 6.57 4.68 1.65
CA ARG A 53 7.77 4.19 0.98
C ARG A 53 9.05 4.78 1.57
N LYS A 54 9.05 6.10 1.83
CA LYS A 54 10.18 6.79 2.49
C LYS A 54 10.36 6.31 3.93
N ALA A 55 9.28 6.15 4.69
CA ALA A 55 9.33 5.65 6.07
C ALA A 55 9.91 4.23 6.12
N ALA A 56 9.44 3.33 5.26
CA ALA A 56 9.94 1.95 5.16
C ALA A 56 11.43 1.91 4.80
N ALA A 57 11.87 2.70 3.82
CA ALA A 57 13.28 2.77 3.44
C ALA A 57 14.17 3.24 4.62
N ARG A 58 13.71 4.22 5.40
CA ARG A 58 14.43 4.70 6.59
C ARG A 58 14.51 3.64 7.69
N ILE A 59 13.42 2.90 7.92
CA ILE A 59 13.41 1.81 8.90
C ILE A 59 14.41 0.73 8.50
N VAL A 60 14.40 0.28 7.23
CA VAL A 60 15.36 -0.73 6.73
C VAL A 60 16.81 -0.29 6.95
N MET A 61 17.14 0.94 6.57
CA MET A 61 18.48 1.50 6.78
C MET A 61 18.88 1.54 8.27
N GLN A 62 17.94 1.83 9.18
CA GLN A 62 18.22 1.84 10.61
C GLN A 62 18.40 0.41 11.17
N THR A 63 17.63 -0.56 10.69
CA THR A 63 17.70 -1.94 11.17
C THR A 63 18.92 -2.70 10.63
N GLU A 64 19.45 -2.34 9.46
CA GLU A 64 20.70 -2.93 8.93
C GLU A 64 21.94 -2.48 9.70
N ILE A 65 21.88 -1.32 10.37
CA ILE A 65 22.99 -0.79 11.19
C ILE A 65 23.11 -1.56 12.52
N GLU A 66 22.02 -2.08 13.09
CA GLU A 66 22.04 -2.82 14.37
C GLU A 66 22.49 -4.29 14.25
N MET A 67 22.44 -4.89 13.05
CA MET A 67 22.89 -6.27 12.82
C MET A 67 24.39 -6.42 12.49
N SER A 68 25.16 -5.34 12.59
CA SER A 68 26.60 -5.31 12.25
C SER A 68 27.51 -5.27 13.50
N ILE A 69 27.24 -6.11 14.51
CA ILE A 69 28.11 -6.30 15.69
C ILE A 69 28.45 -7.78 15.84
#